data_AF-A0A4Q2EMG8-F1
#
_entry.id   AF-A0A4Q2EMG8-F1
#
_cell.length_a   1.000
_cell.length_b   1.000
_cell.length_c   1.000
_cell.angle_alpha   90.00
_cell.angle_beta   90.00
_cell.angle_gamma   90.00
#
_symmetry.space_group_name_H-M   'P 1'
#
loop_
_entity.id
_entity.type
_entity.pdbx_description
1 polymer ?
#
loop_
_entity_poly.entity_id
_entity_poly.type
_entity_poly.pdbx_seq_one_letter_code
_entity_poly.pdbx_strand_id
1 'polypeptide(L)'
;MREDLDDPNALDPGALPLIEMPPTALVECQYDDLRASTSTLARTLRESGVIVRELCVDGVVHGHLNWLPGADLPQVETTLTFLEDALRDLPQPNTEAPVAVTKE
;
A
#
# COMPACT_ATOMS: atom_id res chain seq x y z
N MET A 1 25.02 13.01 -18.08
CA MET A 1 24.35 11.88 -18.77
C MET A 1 23.82 11.03 -17.64
N ARG A 2 22.50 10.89 -17.49
CA ARG A 2 21.92 10.09 -16.41
C ARG A 2 22.11 8.61 -16.79
N GLU A 3 23.05 7.94 -16.13
CA GLU A 3 23.40 6.52 -16.34
C GLU A 3 22.23 5.58 -15.95
N ASP A 4 21.25 6.14 -15.25
CA ASP A 4 20.04 5.53 -14.72
C ASP A 4 18.94 5.25 -15.77
N LEU A 5 19.07 5.69 -17.03
CA LEU A 5 18.09 5.39 -18.09
C LEU A 5 18.42 4.15 -18.94
N ASP A 6 19.64 3.62 -18.84
CA ASP A 6 20.10 2.43 -19.59
C ASP A 6 19.92 1.12 -18.81
N ASP A 7 19.53 1.19 -17.52
CA ASP A 7 19.15 0.01 -16.75
C ASP A 7 17.71 -0.41 -17.12
N PRO A 8 17.50 -1.61 -17.70
CA PRO A 8 16.17 -2.10 -18.04
C PRO A 8 15.22 -2.18 -16.83
N ASN A 9 15.76 -2.14 -15.60
CA ASN A 9 15.01 -2.19 -14.36
C ASN A 9 14.76 -0.82 -13.72
N ALA A 10 15.34 0.28 -14.24
CA ALA A 10 15.22 1.60 -13.60
C ALA A 10 13.78 2.15 -13.53
N LEU A 11 12.88 1.62 -14.36
CA LEU A 11 11.46 1.95 -14.38
C LEU A 11 10.58 0.88 -13.75
N ASP A 12 11.14 -0.25 -13.33
CA ASP A 12 10.40 -1.29 -12.61
C ASP A 12 10.38 -0.94 -11.12
N PRO A 13 9.25 -0.48 -10.55
CA PRO A 13 9.16 -0.18 -9.13
C PRO A 13 9.43 -1.41 -8.25
N GLY A 14 9.26 -2.63 -8.78
CA GLY A 14 9.62 -3.87 -8.09
C GLY A 14 11.13 -4.15 -8.03
N ALA A 15 11.92 -3.48 -8.85
CA ALA A 15 13.39 -3.62 -8.90
C ALA A 15 14.13 -2.46 -8.20
N LEU A 16 13.41 -1.43 -7.76
CA LEU A 16 14.00 -0.32 -7.02
C LEU A 16 14.31 -0.71 -5.57
N PRO A 17 15.41 -0.17 -4.97
CA PRO A 17 15.70 -0.38 -3.56
C PRO A 17 14.53 0.08 -2.68
N LEU A 18 14.06 -0.80 -1.79
CA LEU A 18 12.94 -0.51 -0.88
C LEU A 18 13.38 0.09 0.47
N ILE A 19 14.61 0.57 0.55
CA ILE A 19 15.15 1.21 1.75
C ILE A 19 14.41 2.52 2.03
N GLU A 20 14.19 2.83 3.31
CA GLU A 20 13.54 4.07 3.77
C GLU A 20 12.11 4.32 3.26
N MET A 21 11.43 3.28 2.75
CA MET A 21 10.02 3.38 2.40
C MET A 21 9.16 3.64 3.66
N PRO A 22 8.04 4.38 3.54
CA PRO A 22 7.15 4.63 4.66
C PRO A 22 6.58 3.31 5.23
N PRO A 23 6.14 3.30 6.50
CA PRO A 23 5.37 2.18 7.04
C PRO A 23 4.24 1.80 6.08
N THR A 24 4.14 0.52 5.76
CA THR A 24 3.30 0.03 4.65
C THR A 24 2.25 -0.95 5.18
N ALA A 25 1.00 -0.78 4.76
CA ALA A 25 -0.07 -1.75 4.97
C ALA A 25 -0.42 -2.42 3.64
N LEU A 26 -0.46 -3.75 3.65
CA LEU A 26 -0.72 -4.57 2.47
C LEU A 26 -1.97 -5.43 2.70
N VAL A 27 -2.82 -5.52 1.68
CA VAL A 27 -4.04 -6.32 1.70
C VAL A 27 -3.95 -7.37 0.60
N GLU A 28 -4.15 -8.62 0.98
CA GLU A 28 -4.26 -9.76 0.09
C GLU A 28 -5.72 -10.21 -0.03
N CYS A 29 -6.09 -10.73 -1.19
CA CYS A 29 -7.33 -11.45 -1.39
C CYS A 29 -7.05 -12.96 -1.44
N GLN A 30 -7.86 -13.78 -0.77
CA GLN A 30 -7.65 -15.23 -0.74
C GLN A 30 -7.62 -15.86 -2.15
N TYR A 31 -8.47 -15.37 -3.06
CA TYR A 31 -8.59 -15.84 -4.44
C TYR A 31 -8.04 -14.80 -5.42
N ASP A 32 -6.74 -14.50 -5.30
CA ASP A 32 -6.03 -13.58 -6.19
C ASP A 32 -4.69 -14.17 -6.63
N ASP A 33 -4.48 -14.25 -7.95
CA ASP A 33 -3.24 -14.74 -8.54
C ASP A 33 -2.04 -13.84 -8.20
N LEU A 34 -2.29 -12.57 -7.86
CA LEU A 34 -1.27 -11.61 -7.41
C LEU A 34 -0.91 -11.77 -5.94
N ARG A 35 -1.60 -12.62 -5.18
CA ARG A 35 -1.36 -12.79 -3.74
C ARG A 35 0.10 -13.07 -3.39
N ALA A 36 0.74 -13.97 -4.14
CA ALA A 36 2.16 -14.32 -3.91
C ALA A 36 3.11 -13.12 -4.13
N SER A 37 2.71 -12.16 -4.98
CA SER A 37 3.44 -10.92 -5.19
C SER A 37 3.41 -10.05 -3.93
N THR A 38 2.23 -9.89 -3.33
CA THR A 38 2.07 -9.14 -2.06
C THR A 38 2.91 -9.73 -0.94
N SER A 39 2.87 -11.05 -0.74
CA SER A 39 3.68 -11.70 0.30
C SER A 39 5.19 -11.55 0.04
N THR A 40 5.60 -11.52 -1.23
CA THR A 40 7.00 -11.28 -1.61
C THR A 40 7.41 -9.85 -1.31
N LEU A 41 6.60 -8.86 -1.70
CA LEU A 41 6.83 -7.45 -1.39
C LEU A 41 6.92 -7.22 0.12
N ALA A 42 6.01 -7.81 0.90
CA ALA A 42 6.00 -7.70 2.35
C ALA A 42 7.29 -8.22 2.99
N ARG A 43 7.81 -9.36 2.50
CA ARG A 43 9.10 -9.90 2.94
C ARG A 43 10.24 -8.93 2.62
N THR A 44 10.34 -8.47 1.37
CA THR A 44 11.44 -7.57 0.94
C THR A 44 11.42 -6.23 1.69
N LEU A 45 10.23 -5.67 1.96
CA LEU A 45 10.06 -4.46 2.77
C LEU A 45 10.56 -4.66 4.21
N ARG A 46 10.18 -5.78 4.85
CA ARG A 46 10.64 -6.09 6.21
C ARG A 46 12.15 -6.30 6.28
N GLU A 47 12.72 -7.01 5.31
CA GLU A 47 14.17 -7.21 5.20
C GLU A 47 14.91 -5.87 5.01
N SER A 48 14.25 -4.87 4.42
CA SER A 48 14.74 -3.50 4.26
C SER A 48 14.50 -2.61 5.49
N GLY A 49 13.97 -3.16 6.58
CA GLY A 49 13.71 -2.44 7.84
C GLY A 49 12.39 -1.66 7.88
N VAL A 50 11.52 -1.80 6.87
CA VAL A 50 10.23 -1.11 6.82
C VAL A 50 9.23 -1.80 7.76
N ILE A 51 8.43 -1.01 8.45
CA ILE A 51 7.31 -1.51 9.27
C ILE A 51 6.18 -1.94 8.32
N VAL A 52 5.83 -3.23 8.32
CA VAL A 52 4.82 -3.80 7.42
C VAL A 52 3.67 -4.45 8.20
N ARG A 53 2.44 -4.03 7.90
CA ARG A 53 1.19 -4.69 8.31
C ARG A 53 0.60 -5.45 7.13
N GLU A 54 0.05 -6.63 7.38
CA GLU A 54 -0.58 -7.46 6.36
C GLU A 54 -1.96 -7.94 6.82
N LEU A 55 -2.90 -7.98 5.89
CA LEU A 55 -4.20 -8.62 6.05
C LEU A 55 -4.49 -9.48 4.82
N CYS A 56 -4.75 -10.77 5.01
CA CYS A 56 -5.36 -11.60 3.97
C CYS A 56 -6.85 -11.73 4.23
N VAL A 57 -7.66 -11.32 3.25
CA VAL A 57 -9.11 -11.30 3.35
C VAL A 57 -9.67 -12.57 2.73
N ASP A 58 -10.35 -13.37 3.55
CA ASP A 58 -10.92 -14.64 3.12
C ASP A 58 -12.21 -14.45 2.29
N GLY A 59 -12.41 -15.33 1.30
CA GLY A 59 -13.63 -15.37 0.52
C GLY A 59 -13.72 -14.37 -0.63
N VAL A 60 -12.68 -13.56 -0.88
CA VAL A 60 -12.72 -12.49 -1.89
C VAL A 60 -11.72 -12.70 -3.02
N VAL A 61 -12.09 -12.15 -4.18
CA VAL A 61 -11.24 -12.04 -5.37
C VAL A 61 -10.63 -10.64 -5.45
N HIS A 62 -9.66 -10.48 -6.35
CA HIS A 62 -9.04 -9.19 -6.64
C HIS A 62 -10.09 -8.08 -6.87
N GLY A 63 -9.85 -6.91 -6.26
CA GLY A 63 -10.68 -5.72 -6.45
C GLY A 63 -12.01 -5.73 -5.69
N HIS A 64 -12.14 -6.50 -4.61
CA HIS A 64 -13.37 -6.58 -3.80
C HIS A 64 -13.82 -5.22 -3.22
N LEU A 65 -12.90 -4.28 -3.02
CA LEU A 65 -13.21 -2.91 -2.61
C LEU A 65 -14.01 -2.11 -3.66
N ASN A 66 -13.97 -2.53 -4.93
CA ASN A 66 -14.65 -1.82 -6.03
C ASN A 66 -16.12 -2.23 -6.19
N TRP A 67 -16.63 -3.13 -5.35
CA TRP A 67 -17.98 -3.69 -5.53
C TRP A 67 -19.09 -2.82 -4.92
N LEU A 68 -18.75 -1.63 -4.38
CA LEU A 68 -19.75 -0.65 -3.93
C LEU A 68 -20.40 0.08 -5.12
N PRO A 69 -21.74 0.30 -5.12
CA PRO A 69 -22.70 0.05 -4.04
C PRO A 69 -23.43 -1.32 -4.16
N GLY A 70 -22.88 -2.29 -4.87
CA GLY A 70 -23.59 -3.47 -5.36
C GLY A 70 -23.96 -4.53 -4.31
N ALA A 71 -23.13 -4.78 -3.30
CA ALA A 71 -23.40 -5.79 -2.26
C ALA A 71 -22.78 -5.38 -0.91
N ASP A 72 -23.54 -5.59 0.18
CA ASP A 72 -22.99 -5.56 1.54
C ASP A 72 -22.04 -6.74 1.70
N LEU A 73 -20.74 -6.46 1.59
CA LEU A 73 -19.67 -7.42 1.77
C LEU A 73 -18.97 -7.09 3.09
N PRO A 74 -19.10 -7.93 4.14
CA PRO A 74 -18.40 -7.72 5.41
C PRO A 74 -16.88 -7.59 5.26
N GLN A 75 -16.33 -8.17 4.19
CA GLN A 75 -14.92 -8.08 3.83
C GLN A 75 -14.47 -6.67 3.43
N VAL A 76 -15.37 -5.86 2.86
CA VAL A 76 -15.08 -4.45 2.57
C VAL A 76 -14.84 -3.71 3.87
N GLU A 77 -15.77 -3.82 4.83
CA GLU A 77 -15.63 -3.21 6.15
C GLU A 77 -14.35 -3.69 6.85
N THR A 78 -14.11 -5.01 6.87
CA THR A 78 -12.89 -5.61 7.45
C THR A 78 -11.61 -4.98 6.87
N THR A 79 -11.60 -4.77 5.55
CA THR A 79 -10.44 -4.17 4.86
C THR A 79 -10.31 -2.68 5.17
N LEU A 80 -11.41 -1.93 5.18
CA LEU A 80 -11.40 -0.50 5.47
C LEU A 80 -10.98 -0.24 6.92
N THR A 81 -11.51 -0.98 7.90
CA THR A 81 -11.08 -0.89 9.30
C THR A 81 -9.58 -1.14 9.44
N PHE A 82 -9.04 -2.17 8.78
CA PHE A 82 -7.60 -2.44 8.80
C PHE A 82 -6.76 -1.29 8.23
N LEU A 83 -7.19 -0.70 7.11
CA LEU A 83 -6.49 0.43 6.49
C LEU A 83 -6.60 1.70 7.35
N GLU A 84 -7.75 1.96 7.96
CA GLU A 84 -7.95 3.07 8.89
C GLU A 84 -7.05 2.95 10.11
N ASP A 85 -6.95 1.77 10.70
CA ASP A 85 -6.06 1.51 11.84
C ASP A 85 -4.59 1.71 11.45
N ALA A 86 -4.20 1.23 10.27
CA ALA A 86 -2.84 1.45 9.76
C ALA A 86 -2.52 2.93 9.57
N LEU A 87 -3.46 3.73 9.05
CA LEU A 87 -3.29 5.18 8.88
C LEU A 87 -3.28 5.93 10.21
N ARG A 88 -4.12 5.52 11.16
CA ARG A 88 -4.23 6.13 12.49
C ARG A 88 -2.93 6.01 13.29
N ASP A 89 -2.25 4.88 13.13
CA ASP A 89 -1.00 4.58 13.83
C ASP A 89 0.22 5.28 13.20
N LEU A 90 0.06 5.94 12.06
CA LEU A 90 1.13 6.75 11.48
C LEU A 90 1.38 8.01 12.33
N PRO A 91 2.65 8.41 12.49
CA PRO A 91 2.97 9.74 12.99
C PRO A 91 2.23 10.77 12.15
N GLN A 92 1.40 11.59 12.78
CA GLN A 92 0.67 12.63 12.06
C GLN A 92 1.71 13.61 11.49
N PRO A 93 1.62 14.00 10.21
CA PRO A 93 2.53 14.98 9.66
C PRO A 93 2.41 16.25 10.51
N ASN A 94 3.55 16.85 10.87
CA ASN A 94 3.58 18.18 11.44
C ASN A 94 2.81 19.07 10.47
N THR A 95 1.61 19.50 10.86
CA THR A 95 0.78 20.33 10.00
C THR A 95 1.47 21.69 9.90
N GLU A 96 2.30 21.90 8.89
CA GLU A 96 2.65 23.27 8.51
C GLU A 96 1.34 23.96 8.12
N ALA A 97 1.12 25.15 8.70
CA ALA A 97 -0.11 25.92 8.57
C ALA A 97 -0.53 26.04 7.09
N PRO A 98 -1.84 26.06 6.79
CA PRO A 98 -2.32 26.15 5.41
C PRO A 98 -1.67 27.37 4.73
N VAL A 99 -0.97 27.12 3.62
CA VAL A 99 -0.48 28.17 2.73
C VAL A 99 -1.69 29.00 2.33
N ALA A 100 -1.78 30.22 2.85
CA ALA A 100 -2.84 31.14 2.53
C ALA A 100 -2.79 31.40 1.02
N VAL A 101 -3.77 30.88 0.29
CA VAL A 101 -3.95 31.20 -1.13
C VAL A 101 -4.44 32.65 -1.18
N THR A 102 -3.52 33.58 -1.36
CA THR A 102 -3.85 34.96 -1.72
C THR A 102 -4.37 34.95 -3.16
N LYS A 103 -5.65 35.24 -3.29
CA LYS A 103 -6.32 35.43 -4.57
C LYS A 103 -5.91 36.81 -5.11
N GLU A 104 -5.18 36.86 -6.21
CA GLU A 104 -4.99 38.09 -7.01
C GLU A 104 -6.24 38.38 -7.85
#